data_AF-A0A0J7KEM0-F1
#
_entry.id   AF-A0A0J7KEM0-F1
#
_cell.length_a   1.000
_cell.length_b   1.000
_cell.length_c   1.000
_cell.angle_alpha   90.00
_cell.angle_beta   90.00
_cell.angle_gamma   90.00
#
_symmetry.space_group_name_H-M   'P 1'
#
loop_
_entity.id
_entity.type
_entity.pdbx_description
1 polymer ?
#
loop_
_entity_poly.entity_id
_entity_poly.type
_entity_poly.pdbx_seq_one_letter_code
_entity_poly.pdbx_strand_id
1 'polypeptide(L)'
;MAEIAQGSQLSVGQIYRYFANKDAIIEEIVNRIITSKMQRLENLGDHINLIAGTLAARTLFQQPGESETDHMLMLEVTAEATRNPVVAKLLSDAEARLFRHVCHNLQRLYPDFSAEEIAARVEFIAVMSEGTGYRILTTQKADASLLRDLYQQAISHLFRKS
;
A
#
# COMPACT_ATOMS: atom_id res chain seq x y z
N MET A 1 -18.66 2.50 -17.93
CA MET A 1 -19.64 3.28 -17.17
C MET A 1 -20.94 2.51 -17.03
N ALA A 2 -21.48 1.95 -18.11
CA ALA A 2 -22.67 1.08 -18.04
C ALA A 2 -22.52 -0.10 -17.06
N GLU A 3 -21.38 -0.80 -17.05
CA GLU A 3 -21.13 -1.91 -16.11
C GLU A 3 -21.05 -1.43 -14.65
N ILE A 4 -20.45 -0.26 -14.40
CA ILE A 4 -20.37 0.35 -13.07
C ILE A 4 -21.78 0.76 -12.61
N ALA A 5 -22.59 1.33 -13.51
CA ALA A 5 -23.99 1.66 -13.27
C ALA A 5 -24.80 0.41 -12.88
N GLN A 6 -24.65 -0.67 -13.64
CA GLN A 6 -25.30 -1.95 -13.34
C GLN A 6 -24.87 -2.51 -11.99
N GLY A 7 -23.57 -2.52 -11.68
CA GLY A 7 -23.03 -3.05 -10.42
C GLY A 7 -23.37 -2.19 -9.19
N SER A 8 -23.59 -0.89 -9.36
CA SER A 8 -23.91 0.05 -8.27
C SER A 8 -25.41 0.32 -8.09
N GLN A 9 -26.27 -0.26 -8.95
CA GLN A 9 -27.71 0.05 -9.00
C GLN A 9 -28.02 1.54 -9.20
N LEU A 10 -27.09 2.26 -9.86
CA LEU A 10 -27.23 3.68 -10.23
C LEU A 10 -27.39 3.81 -11.74
N SER A 11 -28.07 4.85 -12.21
CA SER A 11 -28.04 5.22 -13.62
C SER A 11 -26.68 5.84 -13.99
N VAL A 12 -26.31 5.72 -15.28
CA VAL A 12 -25.11 6.37 -15.82
C VAL A 12 -25.12 7.89 -15.57
N GLY A 13 -26.28 8.54 -15.69
CA GLY A 13 -26.43 9.98 -15.40
C GLY A 13 -26.19 10.33 -13.93
N GLN A 14 -26.61 9.48 -12.99
CA GLN A 14 -26.32 9.67 -11.56
C GLN A 14 -24.82 9.56 -11.27
N ILE A 15 -24.11 8.63 -11.93
CA ILE A 15 -22.65 8.49 -11.76
C ILE A 15 -21.92 9.72 -12.32
N TYR A 16 -22.30 10.19 -13.52
CA TYR A 16 -21.67 11.38 -14.13
C TYR A 16 -21.83 12.65 -13.30
N ARG A 17 -22.81 12.71 -12.38
CA ARG A 17 -22.95 13.83 -11.44
C ARG A 17 -21.78 13.91 -10.44
N TYR A 18 -21.15 12.77 -10.14
CA TYR A 18 -20.05 12.68 -9.19
C TYR A 18 -18.70 12.48 -9.88
N PHE A 19 -18.67 11.77 -11.00
CA PHE A 19 -17.44 11.41 -11.69
C PHE A 19 -17.52 11.75 -13.17
N ALA A 20 -16.68 12.67 -13.62
CA ALA A 20 -16.65 13.13 -15.01
C ALA A 20 -16.32 11.99 -16.01
N ASN A 21 -15.53 11.01 -15.59
CA ASN A 21 -15.12 9.86 -16.40
C ASN A 21 -14.70 8.68 -15.50
N LYS A 22 -14.22 7.59 -16.09
CA LYS A 22 -13.72 6.42 -15.34
C LYS A 22 -12.44 6.73 -14.56
N ASP A 23 -11.57 7.58 -15.08
CA ASP A 23 -10.30 7.92 -14.43
C ASP A 23 -10.54 8.64 -13.10
N ALA A 24 -11.57 9.49 -13.02
CA ALA A 24 -11.98 10.14 -11.77
C ALA A 24 -12.45 9.14 -10.69
N ILE A 25 -13.03 8.00 -11.09
CA ILE A 25 -13.40 6.92 -10.16
C ILE A 25 -12.13 6.21 -9.67
N ILE A 26 -11.18 5.94 -10.58
CA ILE A 26 -9.88 5.33 -10.24
C ILE A 26 -9.11 6.24 -9.27
N GLU A 27 -9.11 7.55 -9.53
CA GLU A 27 -8.52 8.56 -8.64
C GLU A 27 -9.08 8.49 -7.23
N GLU A 28 -10.40 8.47 -7.08
CA GLU A 28 -11.03 8.41 -5.76
C GLU A 28 -10.72 7.10 -5.03
N ILE A 29 -10.68 5.98 -5.77
CA ILE A 29 -10.28 4.68 -5.24
C ILE A 29 -8.85 4.73 -4.70
N VAL A 30 -7.90 5.22 -5.48
CA VAL A 30 -6.49 5.33 -5.09
C VAL A 30 -6.34 6.25 -3.89
N ASN A 31 -6.99 7.42 -3.92
CA ASN A 31 -6.95 8.38 -2.81
C ASN A 31 -7.50 7.78 -1.52
N ARG A 32 -8.63 7.07 -1.57
CA ARG A 32 -9.20 6.37 -0.41
C ARG A 32 -8.23 5.33 0.17
N ILE A 33 -7.65 4.48 -0.69
CA ILE A 33 -6.73 3.42 -0.27
C ILE A 33 -5.46 4.01 0.37
N ILE A 34 -4.86 5.04 -0.26
CA ILE A 34 -3.64 5.68 0.25
C ILE A 34 -3.90 6.41 1.57
N THR A 35 -5.04 7.10 1.67
CA THR A 35 -5.43 7.78 2.92
C THR A 35 -5.61 6.78 4.06
N SER A 36 -6.27 5.65 3.80
CA SER A 36 -6.39 4.55 4.77
C SER A 36 -5.03 4.00 5.18
N LYS A 37 -4.11 3.79 4.22
CA LYS A 37 -2.74 3.34 4.52
C LYS A 37 -1.98 4.35 5.38
N MET A 38 -2.07 5.65 5.08
CA MET A 38 -1.43 6.71 5.88
C MET A 38 -1.93 6.70 7.32
N GLN A 39 -3.25 6.65 7.53
CA GLN A 39 -3.86 6.61 8.87
C GLN A 39 -3.37 5.41 9.69
N ARG A 40 -3.21 4.24 9.06
CA ARG A 40 -2.65 3.05 9.73
C ARG A 40 -1.19 3.23 10.12
N LEU A 41 -0.45 4.08 9.43
CA LEU A 41 0.97 4.31 9.66
C LEU A 41 1.23 5.51 10.58
N GLU A 42 0.21 6.15 11.17
CA GLU A 42 0.40 7.26 12.10
C GLU A 42 1.11 6.85 13.40
N ASN A 43 0.91 5.61 13.87
CA ASN A 43 1.53 5.06 15.10
C ASN A 43 2.64 4.04 14.82
N LEU A 44 3.60 4.40 13.96
CA LEU A 44 4.66 3.50 13.44
C LEU A 44 5.52 2.78 14.50
N GLY A 45 5.59 3.30 15.74
CA GLY A 45 6.38 2.70 16.82
C GLY A 45 5.98 1.25 17.15
N ASP A 46 4.68 0.95 17.10
CA ASP A 46 4.17 -0.42 17.29
C ASP A 46 4.23 -1.23 15.98
N HIS A 47 4.15 -0.55 14.83
CA HIS A 47 4.00 -1.19 13.52
C HIS A 47 5.29 -1.76 12.91
N ILE A 48 6.47 -1.25 13.27
CA ILE A 48 7.73 -1.80 12.74
C ILE A 48 7.94 -3.27 13.14
N ASN A 49 7.44 -3.67 14.31
CA ASN A 49 7.48 -5.07 14.74
C ASN A 49 6.31 -5.88 14.16
N LEU A 50 5.16 -5.25 13.88
CA LEU A 50 4.01 -5.90 13.26
C LEU A 50 4.23 -6.18 11.76
N ILE A 51 5.02 -5.36 11.06
CA ILE A 51 5.17 -5.46 9.61
C ILE A 51 5.74 -6.82 9.18
N ALA A 52 6.67 -7.38 9.94
CA ALA A 52 7.19 -8.73 9.71
C ALA A 52 6.08 -9.80 9.73
N GLY A 53 5.16 -9.70 10.69
CA GLY A 53 4.01 -10.59 10.79
C GLY A 53 3.07 -10.45 9.59
N THR A 54 2.75 -9.20 9.19
CA THR A 54 1.87 -8.95 8.06
C THR A 54 2.47 -9.37 6.72
N LEU A 55 3.79 -9.25 6.54
CA LEU A 55 4.51 -9.71 5.35
C LEU A 55 4.50 -11.25 5.28
N ALA A 56 4.74 -11.91 6.40
CA ALA A 56 4.79 -13.36 6.49
C ALA A 56 3.44 -14.04 6.30
N ALA A 57 2.39 -13.46 6.89
CA ALA A 57 1.01 -13.92 6.75
C ALA A 57 0.37 -13.47 5.43
N ARG A 58 1.05 -12.60 4.67
CA ARG A 58 0.55 -11.96 3.45
C ARG A 58 -0.77 -11.21 3.65
N THR A 59 -0.94 -10.66 4.85
CA THR A 59 -2.12 -9.88 5.22
C THR A 59 -1.90 -8.38 5.06
N LEU A 60 -0.69 -7.90 4.70
CA LEU A 60 -0.38 -6.49 4.35
C LEU A 60 -1.31 -5.43 4.95
N PHE A 61 -1.21 -5.23 6.27
CA PHE A 61 -2.00 -4.25 7.04
C PHE A 61 -3.52 -4.43 7.02
N GLN A 62 -4.05 -5.56 6.55
CA GLN A 62 -5.47 -5.90 6.63
C GLN A 62 -5.93 -5.90 8.09
N GLN A 63 -7.00 -5.17 8.35
CA GLN A 63 -7.74 -5.34 9.59
C GLN A 63 -8.66 -6.56 9.50
N PRO A 64 -8.98 -7.22 10.63
CA PRO A 64 -10.05 -8.20 10.66
C PRO A 64 -11.35 -7.61 10.09
N GLY A 65 -11.86 -8.16 8.99
CA GLY A 65 -13.08 -7.70 8.32
C GLY A 65 -12.86 -6.79 7.10
N GLU A 66 -11.62 -6.42 6.79
CA GLU A 66 -11.29 -5.78 5.50
C GLU A 66 -11.12 -6.84 4.42
N SER A 67 -11.72 -6.60 3.25
CA SER A 67 -11.59 -7.54 2.14
C SER A 67 -10.25 -7.36 1.43
N GLU A 68 -9.73 -8.46 0.89
CA GLU A 68 -8.59 -8.50 -0.06
C GLU A 68 -8.77 -7.56 -1.27
N THR A 69 -9.96 -7.02 -1.45
CA THR A 69 -10.39 -6.18 -2.57
C THR A 69 -9.53 -4.94 -2.78
N ASP A 70 -9.11 -4.23 -1.73
CA ASP A 70 -8.33 -2.99 -1.92
C ASP A 70 -6.94 -3.28 -2.52
N HIS A 71 -6.32 -4.37 -2.10
CA HIS A 71 -5.03 -4.79 -2.64
C HIS A 71 -5.16 -5.28 -4.09
N MET A 72 -6.16 -6.11 -4.37
CA MET A 72 -6.48 -6.54 -5.74
C MET A 72 -6.77 -5.36 -6.66
N LEU A 73 -7.51 -4.37 -6.16
CA LEU A 73 -7.84 -3.17 -6.91
C LEU A 73 -6.59 -2.34 -7.21
N MET A 74 -5.64 -2.24 -6.29
CA MET A 74 -4.35 -1.60 -6.58
C MET A 74 -3.54 -2.36 -7.65
N LEU A 75 -3.61 -3.69 -7.71
CA LEU A 75 -2.97 -4.45 -8.80
C LEU A 75 -3.57 -4.10 -10.17
N GLU A 76 -4.90 -3.99 -10.26
CA GLU A 76 -5.60 -3.55 -11.47
C GLU A 76 -5.24 -2.11 -11.85
N VAL A 77 -5.15 -1.20 -10.87
CA VAL A 77 -4.72 0.18 -11.10
C VAL A 77 -3.28 0.22 -11.63
N THR A 78 -2.36 -0.54 -11.04
CA THR A 78 -0.97 -0.63 -11.52
C THR A 78 -0.91 -1.20 -12.93
N ALA A 79 -1.74 -2.19 -13.26
CA ALA A 79 -1.84 -2.72 -14.62
C ALA A 79 -2.35 -1.65 -15.61
N GLU A 80 -3.38 -0.90 -15.26
CA GLU A 80 -3.91 0.19 -16.09
C GLU A 80 -2.90 1.32 -16.29
N ALA A 81 -2.12 1.66 -15.26
CA ALA A 81 -1.05 2.66 -15.33
C ALA A 81 0.00 2.35 -16.42
N THR A 82 0.20 1.08 -16.78
CA THR A 82 1.14 0.70 -17.86
C THR A 82 0.72 1.18 -19.24
N ARG A 83 -0.57 1.50 -19.42
CA ARG A 83 -1.18 1.88 -20.72
C ARG A 83 -1.98 3.18 -20.68
N ASN A 84 -2.21 3.74 -19.50
CA ASN A 84 -2.94 4.99 -19.30
C ASN A 84 -2.07 6.01 -18.54
N PRO A 85 -1.50 7.03 -19.23
CA PRO A 85 -0.63 8.03 -18.63
C PRO A 85 -1.28 8.86 -17.51
N VAL A 86 -2.59 9.05 -17.56
CA VAL A 86 -3.33 9.78 -16.51
C VAL A 86 -3.32 8.97 -15.21
N VAL A 87 -3.63 7.67 -15.30
CA VAL A 87 -3.59 6.75 -14.15
C VAL A 87 -2.15 6.56 -13.65
N ALA A 88 -1.16 6.51 -14.54
CA ALA A 88 0.26 6.45 -14.15
C ALA A 88 0.69 7.66 -13.31
N LYS A 89 0.30 8.87 -13.73
CA LYS A 89 0.60 10.10 -12.99
C LYS A 89 -0.08 10.11 -11.62
N LEU A 90 -1.36 9.75 -11.58
CA LEU A 90 -2.13 9.61 -10.34
C LEU A 90 -1.44 8.66 -9.36
N LEU A 91 -1.04 7.47 -9.83
CA LEU A 91 -0.39 6.46 -8.99
C LEU A 91 0.96 6.96 -8.44
N SER A 92 1.76 7.61 -9.28
CA SER A 92 3.04 8.20 -8.85
C SER A 92 2.85 9.31 -7.81
N ASP A 93 1.83 10.16 -7.97
CA ASP A 93 1.55 11.22 -6.99
C ASP A 93 1.08 10.66 -5.64
N ALA A 94 0.24 9.63 -5.69
CA ALA A 94 -0.23 8.88 -4.54
C ALA A 94 0.91 8.18 -3.78
N GLU A 95 1.79 7.50 -4.51
CA GLU A 95 2.98 6.82 -3.97
C GLU A 95 3.92 7.84 -3.32
N ALA A 96 4.28 8.92 -4.01
CA ALA A 96 5.14 9.97 -3.47
C ALA A 96 4.57 10.63 -2.21
N ARG A 97 3.23 10.79 -2.12
CA ARG A 97 2.55 11.26 -0.91
C ARG A 97 2.74 10.29 0.25
N LEU A 98 2.48 8.99 0.03
CA LEU A 98 2.64 7.95 1.04
C LEU A 98 4.09 7.86 1.52
N PHE A 99 5.03 7.83 0.57
CA PHE A 99 6.46 7.78 0.86
C PHE A 99 6.92 8.92 1.77
N ARG A 100 6.55 10.17 1.44
CA ARG A 100 6.87 11.34 2.27
C ARG A 100 6.26 11.25 3.67
N HIS A 101 5.03 10.79 3.78
CA HIS A 101 4.36 10.62 5.07
C HIS A 101 5.09 9.60 5.96
N VAL A 102 5.46 8.44 5.39
CA VAL A 102 6.19 7.40 6.12
C VAL A 102 7.59 7.85 6.50
N CYS A 103 8.33 8.51 5.59
CA CYS A 103 9.64 9.09 5.89
C CYS A 103 9.56 10.08 7.05
N HIS A 104 8.58 10.98 7.03
CA HIS A 104 8.38 11.96 8.10
C HIS A 104 8.17 11.27 9.46
N ASN A 105 7.32 10.25 9.52
CA ASN A 105 7.05 9.54 10.78
C ASN A 105 8.28 8.73 11.25
N LEU A 106 8.98 8.04 10.34
CA LEU A 106 10.19 7.28 10.71
C LEU A 106 11.33 8.18 11.17
N GLN A 107 11.52 9.34 10.54
CA GLN A 107 12.54 10.31 10.96
C GLN A 107 12.33 10.78 12.40
N ARG A 108 11.06 10.90 12.84
CA ARG A 108 10.72 11.25 14.24
C ARG A 108 11.03 10.12 15.22
N LEU A 109 10.90 8.85 14.79
CA LEU A 109 11.18 7.68 15.61
C LEU A 109 12.69 7.37 15.68
N TYR A 110 13.43 7.66 14.60
CA TYR A 110 14.86 7.42 14.47
C TYR A 110 15.59 8.71 14.09
N PRO A 111 15.71 9.68 15.02
CA PRO A 111 16.30 10.99 14.73
C PRO A 111 17.80 10.92 14.39
N ASP A 112 18.46 9.81 14.70
CA ASP A 112 19.89 9.62 14.45
C ASP A 112 20.21 9.25 13.00
N PHE A 113 19.22 8.80 12.21
CA PHE A 113 19.41 8.55 10.78
C PHE A 113 19.23 9.85 9.98
N SER A 114 20.01 10.01 8.92
CA SER A 114 19.79 11.05 7.92
C SER A 114 18.49 10.82 7.13
N ALA A 115 17.99 11.86 6.46
CA ALA A 115 16.80 11.76 5.62
C ALA A 115 16.99 10.75 4.46
N GLU A 116 18.19 10.70 3.89
CA GLU A 116 18.56 9.76 2.82
C GLU A 116 18.56 8.31 3.34
N GLU A 117 19.06 8.09 4.55
CA GLU A 117 19.04 6.78 5.21
C GLU A 117 17.62 6.31 5.55
N ILE A 118 16.73 7.21 5.97
CA ILE A 118 15.31 6.91 6.18
C ILE A 118 14.64 6.59 4.85
N ALA A 119 14.86 7.39 3.82
CA ALA A 119 14.28 7.16 2.49
C ALA A 119 14.66 5.79 1.93
N ALA A 120 15.94 5.40 2.03
CA ALA A 120 16.40 4.08 1.58
C ALA A 120 15.72 2.92 2.34
N ARG A 121 15.46 3.08 3.65
CA ARG A 121 14.76 2.07 4.46
C ARG A 121 13.28 1.98 4.10
N VAL A 122 12.63 3.11 3.84
CA VAL A 122 11.24 3.16 3.37
C VAL A 122 11.12 2.45 2.03
N GLU A 123 12.00 2.74 1.09
CA GLU A 123 12.05 2.09 -0.22
C GLU A 123 12.18 0.56 -0.09
N PHE A 124 13.14 0.10 0.74
CA PHE A 124 13.33 -1.32 0.97
C PHE A 124 12.07 -2.01 1.52
N ILE A 125 11.39 -1.37 2.48
CA ILE A 125 10.14 -1.88 3.05
C ILE A 125 8.99 -1.84 2.05
N ALA A 126 8.91 -0.78 1.23
CA ALA A 126 7.90 -0.63 0.18
C ALA A 126 8.00 -1.77 -0.83
N VAL A 127 9.21 -2.05 -1.35
CA VAL A 127 9.46 -3.14 -2.28
C VAL A 127 9.06 -4.50 -1.70
N MET A 128 9.40 -4.79 -0.45
CA MET A 128 8.97 -6.04 0.21
C MET A 128 7.45 -6.12 0.35
N SER A 129 6.79 -5.01 0.68
CA SER A 129 5.34 -4.94 0.86
C SER A 129 4.60 -5.15 -0.47
N GLU A 130 5.03 -4.46 -1.52
CA GLU A 130 4.46 -4.60 -2.86
C GLU A 130 4.69 -5.99 -3.43
N GLY A 131 5.92 -6.52 -3.31
CA GLY A 131 6.25 -7.88 -3.71
C GLY A 131 5.42 -8.93 -2.97
N THR A 132 5.19 -8.75 -1.67
CA THR A 132 4.27 -9.59 -0.89
C THR A 132 2.87 -9.53 -1.47
N GLY A 133 2.44 -8.34 -1.90
CA GLY A 133 1.16 -8.10 -2.51
C GLY A 133 0.92 -8.93 -3.77
N TYR A 134 1.91 -9.00 -4.66
CA TYR A 134 1.84 -9.89 -5.82
C TYR A 134 1.80 -11.37 -5.44
N ARG A 135 2.48 -11.74 -4.35
CA ARG A 135 2.59 -13.13 -3.90
C ARG A 135 1.32 -13.65 -3.22
N ILE A 136 0.41 -12.79 -2.75
CA ILE A 136 -0.93 -13.17 -2.24
C ILE A 136 -1.66 -14.07 -3.22
N LEU A 137 -1.53 -13.80 -4.53
CA LEU A 137 -2.17 -14.57 -5.61
C LEU A 137 -1.60 -15.98 -5.83
N THR A 138 -0.56 -16.36 -5.09
CA THR A 138 0.16 -17.62 -5.29
C THR A 138 0.12 -18.46 -4.03
N THR A 139 0.22 -19.79 -4.16
CA THR A 139 0.35 -20.66 -2.98
C THR A 139 1.60 -20.32 -2.18
N GLN A 140 1.44 -20.14 -0.87
CA GLN A 140 2.55 -19.97 0.06
C GLN A 140 3.26 -21.32 0.25
N LYS A 141 4.56 -21.35 -0.07
CA LYS A 141 5.36 -22.59 -0.07
C LYS A 141 6.18 -22.80 1.20
N ALA A 142 6.19 -21.82 2.11
CA ALA A 142 6.96 -21.84 3.35
C ALA A 142 6.07 -21.44 4.51
N ASP A 143 6.35 -22.00 5.69
CA ASP A 143 5.60 -21.74 6.90
C ASP A 143 5.64 -20.24 7.28
N ALA A 144 4.49 -19.69 7.66
CA ALA A 144 4.36 -18.27 7.97
C ALA A 144 5.15 -17.86 9.23
N SER A 145 5.31 -18.75 10.22
CA SER A 145 6.10 -18.43 11.40
C SER A 145 7.60 -18.35 11.07
N LEU A 146 8.11 -19.25 10.24
CA LEU A 146 9.51 -19.21 9.77
C LEU A 146 9.77 -17.96 8.92
N LEU A 147 8.84 -17.59 8.04
CA LEU A 147 8.94 -16.36 7.25
C LEU A 147 8.91 -15.11 8.12
N ARG A 148 8.07 -15.08 9.16
CA ARG A 148 7.99 -13.96 10.10
C ARG A 148 9.33 -13.71 10.76
N ASP A 149 10.00 -14.77 11.21
CA ASP A 149 11.29 -14.64 11.89
C ASP A 149 12.37 -14.10 10.93
N LEU A 150 12.35 -14.51 9.66
CA LEU A 150 13.25 -13.96 8.63
C LEU A 150 12.97 -12.47 8.35
N TYR A 151 11.71 -12.08 8.17
CA TYR A 151 11.35 -10.67 7.99
C TYR A 151 11.72 -9.85 9.21
N GLN A 152 11.44 -10.33 10.42
CA GLN A 152 11.78 -9.64 11.66
C GLN A 152 13.30 -9.41 11.76
N GLN A 153 14.12 -10.40 11.44
CA GLN A 153 15.58 -10.25 11.42
C GLN A 153 16.02 -9.18 10.42
N ALA A 154 15.50 -9.21 9.19
CA ALA A 154 15.81 -8.22 8.17
C ALA A 154 15.41 -6.80 8.60
N ILE A 155 14.17 -6.62 9.06
CA ILE A 155 13.63 -5.32 9.49
C ILE A 155 14.38 -4.80 10.72
N SER A 156 14.63 -5.65 11.72
CA SER A 156 15.42 -5.25 12.89
C SER A 156 16.83 -4.81 12.49
N HIS A 157 17.44 -5.42 11.48
CA HIS A 157 18.75 -5.00 11.00
C HIS A 157 18.72 -3.60 10.38
N LEU A 158 17.65 -3.24 9.65
CA LEU A 158 17.53 -1.90 9.05
C LEU A 158 17.58 -0.78 10.11
N PHE A 159 17.00 -1.00 11.28
CA PHE A 159 16.86 0.03 12.32
C PHE A 159 17.86 -0.10 13.48
N ARG A 160 18.86 -0.98 13.39
CA ARG A 160 19.94 -1.02 14.38
C ARG A 160 20.82 0.23 14.24
N LYS A 161 21.19 0.83 15.38
CA LYS A 161 22.25 1.83 15.41
C LYS A 161 23.57 1.16 15.01
N SER A 162 24.32 1.79 14.12
CA SER A 162 25.69 1.40 13.81
C SER A 162 26.62 1.68 14.99
#